data_AF-A0A968MEV4-F1
#
_entry.id   AF-A0A968MEV4-F1
#
_cell.length_a   1.000
_cell.length_b   1.000
_cell.length_c   1.000
_cell.angle_alpha   90.00
_cell.angle_beta   90.00
_cell.angle_gamma   90.00
#
_symmetry.space_group_name_H-M   'P 1'
#
loop_
_entity.id
_entity.type
_entity.pdbx_description
1 polymer ?
#
loop_
_entity_poly.entity_id
_entity_poly.type
_entity_poly.pdbx_seq_one_letter_code
_entity_poly.pdbx_strand_id
1 'polypeptide(L)'
;MKKDIYIKKGNLIWISLFSSVVRDEKGNVKYAIAAITDITDKKTLEQVLMQNELRNKNIEKIAHIGSWEMDFESQKMICSDELFRILGLEPDEEILSFEAGLPLSILLTKKNR
;
A
#
# COMPACT_ATOMS: atom_id res chain seq x y z
N MET A 1 -14.54 4.63 15.15
CA MET A 1 -13.33 3.89 15.60
C MET A 1 -12.25 4.92 15.87
N LYS A 2 -11.78 5.03 17.11
CA LYS A 2 -10.76 6.01 17.48
C LYS A 2 -9.42 5.29 17.66
N LYS A 3 -8.36 5.78 17.01
CA LYS A 3 -6.99 5.25 17.11
C LYS A 3 -6.18 6.28 17.88
N ASP A 4 -5.71 5.89 19.05
CA ASP A 4 -5.05 6.77 20.02
C ASP A 4 -3.78 6.03 20.51
N ILE A 5 -2.73 6.78 20.88
CA ILE A 5 -1.46 6.23 21.39
C ILE A 5 -1.53 6.20 22.91
N TYR A 6 -1.22 5.04 23.53
CA TYR A 6 -1.27 4.87 24.99
C TYR A 6 0.05 4.33 25.54
N ILE A 7 0.32 4.64 26.81
CA ILE A 7 1.48 4.12 27.52
C ILE A 7 1.04 2.94 28.39
N LYS A 8 1.52 1.72 28.09
CA LYS A 8 1.32 0.54 28.93
C LYS A 8 2.67 0.10 29.49
N LYS A 9 2.82 0.15 30.81
CA LYS A 9 4.06 -0.24 31.53
C LYS A 9 5.34 0.44 30.98
N GLY A 10 5.25 1.72 30.61
CA GLY A 10 6.38 2.50 30.07
C GLY A 10 6.61 2.38 28.57
N ASN A 11 5.90 1.48 27.87
CA ASN A 11 6.00 1.33 26.41
C ASN A 11 4.82 2.00 25.71
N LEU A 12 5.11 2.74 24.64
CA LEU A 12 4.09 3.31 23.74
C LEU A 12 3.48 2.17 22.91
N ILE A 13 2.18 1.97 23.07
CA ILE A 13 1.39 1.02 22.29
C ILE A 13 0.33 1.76 21.49
N TRP A 14 0.11 1.30 20.27
CA TRP A 14 -1.03 1.74 19.47
C TRP A 14 -2.24 0.93 19.88
N ILE A 15 -3.33 1.61 20.23
CA ILE A 15 -4.59 0.89 20.50
C ILE A 15 -5.69 1.32 19.54
N SER A 16 -6.52 0.36 19.18
CA SER A 16 -7.83 0.60 18.60
C SER A 16 -8.86 0.51 19.71
N LEU A 17 -9.58 1.61 19.94
CA LEU A 17 -10.69 1.66 20.89
C LEU A 17 -12.02 1.69 20.14
N PHE A 18 -12.86 0.71 20.45
CA PHE A 18 -14.27 0.70 20.08
C PHE A 18 -15.11 0.77 21.35
N SER A 19 -16.07 1.67 21.42
CA SER A 19 -16.97 1.78 22.56
C SER A 19 -18.40 2.04 22.13
N SER A 20 -19.36 1.42 22.80
CA SER A 20 -20.79 1.60 22.57
C SER A 20 -21.54 1.68 23.90
N VAL A 21 -22.59 2.49 23.93
CA VAL A 21 -23.44 2.66 25.11
C VAL A 21 -24.69 1.81 24.94
N VAL A 22 -24.93 0.91 25.89
CA VAL A 22 -26.14 0.09 25.95
C VAL A 22 -27.19 0.83 26.78
N ARG A 23 -28.36 1.01 26.17
CA ARG A 23 -29.51 1.68 26.78
C ARG A 23 -30.63 0.69 27.09
N ASP A 24 -31.46 1.01 28.07
CA ASP A 24 -32.70 0.28 28.35
C ASP A 24 -33.81 0.65 27.35
N GLU A 25 -34.96 -0.02 27.46
CA GLU A 25 -36.15 0.24 26.63
C GLU A 25 -36.71 1.66 26.77
N LYS A 26 -36.34 2.37 27.85
CA LYS A 26 -36.73 3.77 28.11
C LYS A 26 -35.69 4.77 27.63
N GLY A 27 -34.60 4.31 27.00
CA GLY A 27 -33.50 5.14 26.50
C GLY A 27 -32.47 5.55 27.56
N ASN A 28 -32.60 5.10 28.81
CA ASN A 28 -31.65 5.40 29.88
C ASN A 28 -30.38 4.55 29.69
N VAL A 29 -29.24 5.12 30.06
CA VAL A 29 -27.95 4.42 29.98
C VAL A 29 -27.91 3.29 31.01
N LYS A 30 -27.73 2.05 30.56
CA LYS A 30 -27.61 0.88 31.42
C LYS A 30 -26.14 0.58 31.74
N TYR A 31 -25.29 0.55 30.71
CA TYR A 31 -23.85 0.41 30.82
C TYR A 31 -23.17 0.76 29.48
N ALA A 32 -21.86 0.97 29.51
CA ALA A 32 -21.05 1.09 28.30
C ALA A 32 -20.18 -0.15 28.12
N ILE A 33 -20.00 -0.58 26.87
CA ILE A 33 -19.07 -1.63 26.49
C ILE A 33 -17.91 -0.97 25.75
N ALA A 34 -16.69 -1.34 26.09
CA ALA A 34 -15.49 -0.94 25.36
C ALA A 34 -14.66 -2.17 25.02
N ALA A 35 -14.16 -2.22 23.79
CA ALA A 35 -13.17 -3.18 23.32
C ALA A 35 -11.89 -2.42 23.00
N ILE A 36 -10.79 -2.84 23.63
CA ILE A 36 -9.46 -2.29 23.42
C ILE A 36 -8.61 -3.37 22.78
N THR A 37 -8.10 -3.09 21.59
CA THR A 37 -7.17 -3.98 20.89
C THR A 37 -5.84 -3.29 20.75
N ASP A 38 -4.77 -3.95 21.21
CA ASP A 38 -3.41 -3.53 20.90
C ASP A 38 -3.14 -3.82 19.41
N ILE A 39 -2.78 -2.78 18.67
CA ILE A 39 -2.49 -2.84 17.23
C ILE A 39 -1.05 -2.41 16.94
N THR A 40 -0.16 -2.44 17.94
CA THR A 40 1.24 -2.01 17.82
C THR A 40 1.97 -2.82 16.76
N ASP A 41 1.83 -4.14 16.77
CA ASP A 41 2.49 -5.02 15.81
C ASP A 41 2.02 -4.74 14.38
N LYS A 42 0.69 -4.60 14.19
CA LYS A 42 0.10 -4.26 12.90
C LYS A 42 0.64 -2.92 12.38
N LYS A 43 0.69 -1.90 13.25
CA LYS A 43 1.20 -0.58 12.89
C LYS A 43 2.69 -0.60 12.54
N THR A 44 3.48 -1.38 13.28
CA THR A 44 4.90 -1.54 13.03
C THR A 44 5.15 -2.22 11.69
N LEU A 45 4.40 -3.29 11.38
CA LEU A 45 4.50 -3.98 10.09
C LEU A 45 4.07 -3.09 8.92
N GLU A 46 2.98 -2.32 9.05
CA GLU A 46 2.55 -1.34 8.05
C GLU A 46 3.65 -0.30 7.78
N GLN A 47 4.33 0.20 8.82
CA GLN A 47 5.41 1.17 8.68
C GLN A 47 6.66 0.57 8.02
N VAL A 48 7.05 -0.64 8.40
CA VAL A 48 8.18 -1.35 7.80
C VAL A 48 7.91 -1.61 6.31
N LEU A 49 6.70 -2.06 5.96
CA LEU A 49 6.30 -2.27 4.58
C LEU A 49 6.42 -0.98 3.76
N MET A 50 5.83 0.12 4.27
CA MET A 50 5.89 1.42 3.60
C MET A 50 7.32 1.94 3.43
N GLN A 51 8.19 1.76 4.43
CA GLN A 51 9.59 2.15 4.32
C GLN A 51 10.36 1.30 3.31
N ASN A 52 10.08 0.00 3.25
CA ASN A 52 10.68 -0.90 2.28
C ASN A 52 10.25 -0.57 0.84
N GLU A 53 8.96 -0.31 0.60
CA GLU A 53 8.45 0.12 -0.70
C GLU A 53 9.13 1.41 -1.16
N LEU A 54 9.21 2.42 -0.28
CA LEU A 54 9.89 3.67 -0.60
C LEU A 54 11.38 3.47 -0.90
N ARG A 55 12.05 2.61 -0.12
CA ARG A 55 13.45 2.25 -0.32
C ARG A 55 13.65 1.56 -1.67
N ASN A 56 12.79 0.61 -2.03
CA ASN A 56 12.86 -0.11 -3.29
C ASN A 56 12.68 0.85 -4.47
N LYS A 57 11.67 1.73 -4.43
CA LYS A 57 11.47 2.77 -5.45
C LYS A 57 12.70 3.67 -5.61
N ASN A 58 13.35 4.03 -4.51
CA ASN A 58 14.58 4.83 -4.55
C ASN A 58 15.75 4.05 -5.14
N ILE A 59 15.90 2.76 -4.83
CA ILE A 59 16.95 1.91 -5.40
C ILE A 59 16.77 1.78 -6.92
N GLU A 60 15.56 1.48 -7.39
CA GLU A 60 15.23 1.43 -8.81
C GLU A 60 15.61 2.75 -9.51
N LYS A 61 15.21 3.87 -8.91
CA LYS A 61 15.52 5.22 -9.42
C LYS A 61 17.02 5.51 -9.47
N ILE A 62 17.77 5.17 -8.43
CA ILE A 62 19.23 5.44 -8.36
C ILE A 62 19.99 4.53 -9.33
N ALA A 63 19.56 3.28 -9.46
CA ALA A 63 20.17 2.31 -10.35
C ALA A 63 19.75 2.50 -11.82
N HIS A 64 18.74 3.34 -12.08
CA HIS A 64 18.07 3.46 -13.39
C HIS A 64 17.62 2.11 -13.93
N ILE A 65 16.98 1.32 -13.05
CA ILE A 65 16.41 0.02 -13.39
C ILE A 65 14.90 0.11 -13.25
N GLY A 66 14.20 -0.10 -14.37
CA GLY A 66 12.76 -0.27 -14.39
C GLY A 66 12.37 -1.76 -14.37
N SER A 67 11.42 -2.11 -13.52
CA SER A 67 10.79 -3.44 -13.47
C SER A 67 9.42 -3.44 -14.14
N TRP A 68 9.03 -4.60 -14.66
CA TRP A 68 7.69 -4.92 -15.13
C TRP A 68 7.33 -6.36 -14.76
N GLU A 69 6.05 -6.59 -14.52
CA GLU A 69 5.49 -7.91 -14.25
C GLU A 69 4.18 -8.07 -15.03
N MET A 70 3.85 -9.31 -15.39
CA MET A 70 2.58 -9.63 -16.04
C MET A 70 1.71 -10.42 -15.08
N ASP A 71 0.54 -9.88 -14.77
CA ASP A 71 -0.52 -10.61 -14.10
C ASP A 71 -1.39 -11.30 -15.16
N PHE A 72 -1.26 -12.63 -15.25
CA PHE A 72 -2.01 -13.45 -16.21
C PHE A 72 -3.49 -13.59 -15.88
N GLU A 73 -3.89 -13.38 -14.63
CA GLU A 73 -5.28 -13.50 -14.20
C GLU A 73 -6.06 -12.24 -14.59
N SER A 74 -5.48 -11.06 -14.35
CA SER A 74 -6.08 -9.79 -14.77
C SER A 74 -5.71 -9.35 -16.19
N GLN A 75 -4.77 -10.04 -16.84
CA GLN A 75 -4.19 -9.67 -18.15
C GLN A 75 -3.62 -8.25 -18.19
N LYS A 76 -3.12 -7.79 -17.03
CA LYS A 76 -2.52 -6.47 -16.89
C LYS A 76 -1.03 -6.58 -16.65
N MET A 77 -0.31 -5.66 -17.26
CA MET A 77 1.07 -5.41 -16.94
C MET A 77 1.14 -4.47 -15.74
N ILE A 78 2.06 -4.75 -14.83
CA ILE A 78 2.41 -3.89 -13.71
C ILE A 78 3.80 -3.36 -14.01
N CYS A 79 3.92 -2.04 -14.19
CA CYS A 79 5.18 -1.38 -14.47
C CYS A 79 5.60 -0.50 -13.29
N SER A 80 6.89 -0.51 -12.97
CA SER A 80 7.47 0.45 -12.02
C SER A 80 7.43 1.89 -12.56
N ASP A 81 7.38 2.85 -11.64
CA ASP A 81 7.46 4.29 -11.96
C ASP A 81 8.77 4.63 -12.72
N GLU A 82 9.87 3.93 -12.40
CA GLU A 82 11.16 4.15 -13.05
C GLU A 82 11.19 3.61 -14.48
N LEU A 83 10.49 2.51 -14.79
CA LEU A 83 10.39 2.01 -16.16
C LEU A 83 9.75 3.05 -17.08
N PHE A 84 8.64 3.68 -16.65
CA PHE A 84 8.02 4.78 -17.39
C PHE A 84 8.99 5.95 -17.60
N ARG A 85 9.75 6.33 -16.57
CA ARG A 85 10.76 7.39 -16.65
C ARG A 85 11.89 7.06 -17.64
N ILE A 86 12.41 5.83 -17.63
CA ILE A 86 13.45 5.36 -18.57
C ILE A 86 12.94 5.37 -20.02
N LEU A 87 11.67 5.01 -20.21
CA LEU A 87 11.04 5.01 -21.52
C LEU A 87 10.63 6.41 -22.00
N GLY A 88 10.47 7.37 -21.09
CA GLY A 88 10.01 8.72 -21.38
C GLY A 88 8.50 8.76 -21.63
N LEU A 89 7.76 7.87 -20.97
CA LEU A 89 6.31 7.73 -21.11
C LEU A 89 5.62 8.20 -19.84
N GLU A 90 4.41 8.75 -20.00
CA GLU A 90 3.51 8.97 -18.87
C GLU A 90 2.81 7.65 -18.49
N PRO A 91 2.54 7.40 -17.20
CA PRO A 91 1.75 6.25 -16.79
C PRO A 91 0.34 6.34 -17.37
N ASP A 92 -0.02 5.42 -18.25
CA ASP A 92 -1.34 5.31 -18.86
C ASP A 92 -1.87 3.88 -18.68
N GLU A 93 -3.14 3.76 -18.27
CA GLU A 93 -3.81 2.48 -18.06
C GLU A 93 -3.91 1.66 -19.36
N GLU A 94 -3.97 2.33 -20.52
CA GLU A 94 -4.07 1.66 -21.82
C GLU A 94 -2.76 0.97 -22.21
N ILE A 95 -1.61 1.58 -21.86
CA ILE A 95 -0.25 1.04 -22.07
C ILE A 95 0.00 -0.21 -21.22
N LEU A 96 -0.74 -0.36 -20.11
CA LEU A 96 -0.63 -1.49 -19.18
C LEU A 96 -1.48 -2.71 -19.57
N SER A 97 -2.28 -2.63 -20.66
CA SER A 97 -3.09 -3.76 -21.13
C SER A 97 -2.30 -4.69 -22.07
N PHE A 98 -2.48 -6.01 -21.93
CA PHE A 98 -1.84 -7.00 -22.81
C PHE A 98 -2.19 -6.80 -24.30
N GLU A 99 -3.41 -6.32 -24.58
CA GLU A 99 -3.91 -6.11 -25.94
C GLU A 99 -3.25 -4.93 -26.66
N ALA A 100 -2.66 -3.97 -25.93
CA ALA A 100 -2.06 -2.79 -26.53
C ALA A 100 -0.81 -3.11 -27.40
N GLY A 101 -0.17 -4.27 -27.25
CA GLY A 101 0.98 -4.68 -28.10
C GLY A 101 2.24 -3.79 -28.01
N LEU A 102 2.23 -2.78 -27.13
CA LEU A 102 3.24 -1.75 -26.98
C LEU A 102 4.54 -2.18 -26.24
N PRO A 103 4.55 -3.13 -25.28
CA PRO A 103 5.77 -3.38 -24.50
C PRO A 103 6.90 -4.03 -25.31
N LEU A 104 6.61 -5.08 -26.09
CA LEU A 104 7.62 -5.80 -26.86
C LEU A 104 8.16 -4.97 -28.03
N SER A 105 7.31 -4.18 -28.69
CA SER A 105 7.73 -3.34 -29.81
C SER A 105 8.66 -2.19 -29.38
N ILE A 106 8.42 -1.58 -28.22
CA ILE A 106 9.28 -0.52 -27.66
C ILE A 106 10.59 -1.08 -27.09
N LEU A 107 10.55 -2.24 -26.41
CA LEU A 107 11.76 -2.87 -25.84
C LEU A 107 12.69 -3.44 -26.94
N LEU A 108 12.13 -3.96 -28.04
CA LEU A 108 12.91 -4.48 -29.18
C LEU A 108 13.51 -3.38 -30.06
N THR A 109 12.92 -2.18 -30.10
CA THR A 109 13.41 -1.06 -30.93
C THR A 109 14.61 -0.32 -30.33
N LYS A 110 14.74 -0.26 -28.99
CA LYS A 110 15.90 0.39 -28.32
C LYS A 110 17.16 -0.49 -28.21
N LYS A 111 17.08 -1.81 -28.45
CA LYS A 111 18.25 -2.72 -28.36
C LYS A 111 19.14 -2.75 -29.61
N ASN A 112 18.75 -2.05 -30.70
CA ASN A 112 19.42 -2.08 -32.00
C ASN A 112 20.04 -0.73 -32.43
N ARG A 113 20.63 0.03 -31.51
CA ARG A 113 21.55 1.13 -31.84
C ARG A 113 22.85 1.01 -31.07
#